data_AF-A0AAE1ZI55-F1
#
_entry.id   AF-A0AAE1ZI55-F1
#
_cell.length_a   1.000
_cell.length_b   1.000
_cell.length_c   1.000
_cell.angle_alpha   90.00
_cell.angle_beta   90.00
_cell.angle_gamma   90.00
#
_symmetry.space_group_name_H-M   'P 1'
#
loop_
_entity.id
_entity.type
_entity.pdbx_description
1 polymer ?
#
loop_
_entity_poly.entity_id
_entity_poly.type
_entity_poly.pdbx_seq_one_letter_code
_entity_poly.pdbx_strand_id
1 'polypeptide(L)'
;MTVVNPDKYYFSKIQLYDPNEITSYGILKQIQRKKKRKLGKLEKQGIFVGKDPIKLLKKANKNSESTSSNPGVTSSETIRKKWKIASLRAQGVKVKDDISLLKKAADKLHKLKRKRAKSWKKRIEATEEKKSEKQIKRTANIHARRTTNLSKKLNKAREKGRIFFASE
;
A
#
# COMPACT_ATOMS: atom_id res chain seq x y z
N MET A 1 9.45 44.48 39.75
CA MET A 1 9.03 43.79 38.51
C MET A 1 7.53 43.57 38.57
N THR A 2 6.77 44.04 37.59
CA THR A 2 5.30 43.92 37.57
C THR A 2 4.89 42.47 37.27
N VAL A 3 4.11 41.87 38.16
CA VAL A 3 3.56 40.52 37.97
C VAL A 3 2.49 40.59 36.87
N VAL A 4 2.82 40.09 35.68
CA VAL A 4 1.88 40.03 34.56
C VAL A 4 0.85 38.94 34.86
N ASN A 5 -0.41 39.31 35.04
CA ASN A 5 -1.50 38.36 35.24
C ASN A 5 -1.83 37.67 33.89
N PRO A 6 -1.53 36.36 33.73
CA PRO A 6 -1.73 35.65 32.47
C PRO A 6 -3.22 35.50 32.10
N ASP A 7 -4.14 35.60 33.06
CA ASP A 7 -5.59 35.45 32.84
C ASP A 7 -6.23 36.70 32.19
N LYS A 8 -5.47 37.79 32.09
CA LYS A 8 -5.93 39.05 31.48
C LYS A 8 -5.95 38.97 29.94
N TYR A 9 -5.21 38.05 29.34
CA TYR A 9 -5.14 37.92 27.88
C TYR A 9 -6.19 36.94 27.37
N TYR A 10 -6.96 37.35 26.35
CA TYR A 10 -8.01 36.52 25.73
C TYR A 10 -7.51 35.12 25.32
N PHE A 11 -6.25 35.01 24.90
CA PHE A 11 -5.65 33.76 24.44
C PHE A 11 -5.38 32.71 25.53
N SER A 12 -5.30 33.07 26.82
CA SER A 12 -5.07 32.09 27.90
C SER A 12 -6.32 31.31 28.29
N LYS A 13 -7.50 31.84 27.94
CA LYS A 13 -8.81 31.18 28.14
C LYS A 13 -9.16 30.21 27.02
N ILE A 14 -8.40 30.22 25.93
CA ILE A 14 -8.58 29.30 24.81
C ILE A 14 -7.82 28.03 25.16
N GLN A 15 -8.54 26.96 25.45
CA GLN A 15 -7.96 25.61 25.47
C GLN A 15 -7.51 25.27 24.04
N LEU A 16 -6.22 25.48 23.74
CA LEU A 16 -5.67 25.18 22.41
C LEU A 16 -5.67 23.67 22.09
N TYR A 17 -5.84 22.81 23.10
CA TYR A 17 -5.88 21.36 22.96
C TYR A 17 -6.86 20.72 23.95
N ASP A 18 -7.55 19.67 23.51
CA ASP A 18 -8.30 18.77 24.38
C ASP A 18 -7.29 17.90 25.16
N PRO A 19 -7.29 17.94 26.52
CA PRO A 19 -6.39 17.12 27.33
C PRO A 19 -6.52 15.61 27.07
N ASN A 20 -7.65 15.15 26.51
CA ASN A 20 -7.85 13.76 26.11
C ASN A 20 -7.14 13.37 24.80
N GLU A 21 -6.74 14.36 23.98
CA GLU A 21 -6.03 14.14 22.71
C GLU A 21 -4.51 14.08 22.88
N ILE A 22 -3.98 14.57 24.01
CA ILE A 22 -2.55 14.52 24.34
C ILE A 22 -2.18 13.13 24.88
N THR A 23 -2.37 12.10 24.07
CA THR A 23 -1.65 10.85 24.31
C THR A 23 -0.20 11.06 23.89
N SER A 24 0.68 11.26 24.89
CA SER A 24 2.12 11.33 24.62
C SER A 24 2.54 10.14 23.77
N TYR A 25 3.44 10.38 22.80
CA TYR A 25 3.96 9.33 21.93
C TYR A 25 4.45 8.09 22.73
N GLY A 26 4.99 8.32 23.93
CA GLY A 26 5.35 7.28 24.89
C GLY A 26 4.16 6.40 25.33
N ILE A 27 3.03 7.01 25.71
CA ILE A 27 1.81 6.30 26.13
C ILE A 27 1.22 5.49 24.96
N LEU A 28 1.13 6.07 23.76
CA LEU A 28 0.66 5.36 22.57
C LEU A 28 1.51 4.12 22.28
N LYS A 29 2.84 4.25 22.36
CA LYS A 29 3.78 3.14 22.18
C LYS A 29 3.56 2.05 23.24
N GLN A 30 3.30 2.42 24.49
CA GLN A 30 2.99 1.45 25.55
C GLN A 30 1.66 0.72 25.30
N ILE A 31 0.61 1.42 24.90
CA ILE A 31 -0.70 0.84 24.55
C ILE A 31 -0.54 -0.14 23.38
N GLN A 32 0.17 0.25 22.33
CA GLN A 32 0.45 -0.62 21.17
C GLN A 32 1.24 -1.88 21.58
N ARG A 33 2.27 -1.74 22.44
CA ARG A 33 3.02 -2.89 22.98
C ARG A 33 2.12 -3.82 23.79
N LYS A 34 1.26 -3.28 24.66
CA LYS A 34 0.28 -4.05 25.44
C LYS A 34 -0.69 -4.79 24.52
N LYS A 35 -1.23 -4.13 23.50
CA LYS A 35 -2.11 -4.74 22.48
C LYS A 35 -1.40 -5.86 21.71
N LYS A 36 -0.16 -5.64 21.27
CA LYS A 36 0.67 -6.65 20.59
C LYS A 36 0.91 -7.88 21.48
N ARG A 37 1.21 -7.67 22.78
CA ARG A 37 1.35 -8.75 23.76
C ARG A 37 0.05 -9.54 23.93
N LYS A 38 -1.10 -8.86 24.07
CA LYS A 38 -2.42 -9.51 24.15
C LYS A 38 -2.74 -10.34 22.91
N LEU A 39 -2.53 -9.79 21.71
CA LEU A 39 -2.71 -10.51 20.45
C LEU A 39 -1.75 -11.71 20.34
N GLY A 40 -0.49 -11.56 20.73
CA GLY A 40 0.47 -12.66 20.73
C GLY A 40 0.06 -13.82 21.66
N LYS A 41 -0.56 -13.53 22.81
CA LYS A 41 -1.12 -14.57 23.70
C LYS A 41 -2.28 -15.32 23.02
N LEU A 42 -3.19 -14.60 22.37
CA LEU A 42 -4.30 -15.20 21.62
C LEU A 42 -3.80 -16.05 20.44
N GLU A 43 -2.78 -15.57 19.72
CA GLU A 43 -2.17 -16.29 18.60
C GLU A 43 -1.52 -17.61 19.05
N LYS A 44 -0.86 -17.64 20.21
CA LYS A 44 -0.32 -18.88 20.79
C LYS A 44 -1.42 -19.89 21.11
N GLN A 45 -2.58 -19.41 21.55
CA GLN A 45 -3.78 -20.22 21.78
C GLN A 45 -4.51 -20.63 20.48
N GLY A 46 -3.98 -20.24 19.32
CA GLY A 46 -4.58 -20.50 18.01
C GLY A 46 -5.90 -19.75 17.78
N ILE A 47 -6.06 -18.58 18.42
CA ILE A 47 -7.19 -17.66 18.22
C ILE A 47 -6.69 -16.49 17.38
N PHE A 48 -7.14 -16.40 16.13
CA PHE A 48 -6.67 -15.38 15.20
C PHE A 48 -7.66 -14.22 15.10
N VAL A 49 -7.14 -13.00 15.31
CA VAL A 49 -7.89 -11.75 15.24
C VAL A 49 -7.13 -10.78 14.33
N GLY A 50 -7.81 -10.20 13.35
CA GLY A 50 -7.20 -9.22 12.45
C GLY A 50 -7.90 -9.06 11.11
N LYS A 51 -7.46 -8.08 10.34
CA LYS A 51 -8.04 -7.79 9.01
C LYS A 51 -7.39 -8.62 7.90
N ASP A 52 -6.06 -8.69 7.87
CA ASP A 52 -5.27 -9.25 6.77
C ASP A 52 -5.36 -10.79 6.69
N PRO A 53 -6.05 -11.38 5.70
CA PRO A 53 -6.23 -12.83 5.61
C PRO A 53 -4.91 -13.58 5.36
N ILE A 54 -3.99 -13.01 4.57
CA ILE A 54 -2.69 -13.61 4.26
C ILE A 54 -1.83 -13.76 5.54
N LYS A 55 -1.80 -12.72 6.37
CA LYS A 55 -1.04 -12.76 7.64
C LYS A 55 -1.66 -13.74 8.62
N LEU A 56 -3.00 -13.79 8.70
CA LEU A 56 -3.72 -14.72 9.56
C LEU A 56 -3.49 -16.17 9.12
N LEU A 57 -3.54 -16.43 7.80
CA LEU A 57 -3.24 -17.76 7.26
C LEU A 57 -1.81 -18.20 7.60
N LYS A 58 -0.82 -17.32 7.46
CA LYS A 58 0.58 -17.62 7.85
C LYS A 58 0.70 -17.96 9.34
N LYS A 59 -0.04 -17.25 10.20
CA LYS A 59 -0.08 -17.52 11.64
C LYS A 59 -0.78 -18.83 11.97
N ALA A 60 -1.86 -19.14 11.25
CA ALA A 60 -2.59 -20.40 11.40
C ALA A 60 -1.70 -21.60 11.05
N ASN A 61 -1.01 -21.54 9.90
CA ASN A 61 -0.09 -22.61 9.49
C ASN A 61 1.07 -22.79 10.49
N LYS A 62 1.68 -21.70 10.95
CA LYS A 62 2.74 -21.76 11.98
C LYS A 62 2.23 -22.38 13.30
N ASN A 63 1.01 -22.06 13.70
CA ASN A 63 0.41 -22.64 14.90
C ASN A 63 0.15 -24.13 14.72
N SER A 64 -0.40 -24.56 13.57
CA SER A 64 -0.62 -25.98 13.29
C SER A 64 0.69 -26.79 13.27
N GLU A 65 1.76 -26.23 12.70
CA GLU A 65 3.10 -26.84 12.72
C GLU A 65 3.60 -27.02 14.16
N SER A 66 3.46 -25.99 15.00
CA SER A 66 3.87 -26.08 16.41
C SER A 66 3.05 -27.06 17.24
N THR A 67 1.77 -27.25 16.90
CA THR A 67 0.91 -28.24 17.59
C THR A 67 1.18 -29.66 17.11
N SER A 68 1.53 -29.88 15.84
CA SER A 68 1.88 -31.23 15.35
C SER A 68 3.15 -31.77 15.99
N SER A 69 4.11 -30.91 16.35
CA SER A 69 5.33 -31.33 17.05
C SER A 69 5.10 -31.69 18.53
N ASN A 70 3.95 -31.35 19.12
CA ASN A 70 3.62 -31.63 20.52
C ASN A 70 2.23 -32.27 20.60
N PRO A 71 2.09 -33.57 20.32
CA PRO A 71 0.79 -34.24 20.15
C PRO A 71 -0.03 -34.42 21.45
N GLY A 72 0.43 -33.93 22.60
CA GLY A 72 -0.21 -34.12 23.91
C GLY A 72 -1.41 -33.20 24.21
N VAL A 73 -2.03 -32.57 23.20
CA VAL A 73 -3.13 -31.60 23.40
C VAL A 73 -4.36 -32.33 23.95
N THR A 74 -4.57 -32.18 25.26
CA THR A 74 -5.67 -32.83 25.97
C THR A 74 -7.02 -32.28 25.50
N SER A 75 -8.07 -33.12 25.51
CA SER A 75 -9.47 -32.73 25.23
C SER A 75 -9.88 -31.46 26.01
N SER A 76 -9.35 -31.31 27.24
CA SER A 76 -9.57 -30.14 28.10
C SER A 76 -9.12 -28.80 27.48
N GLU A 77 -8.00 -28.77 26.76
CA GLU A 77 -7.47 -27.54 26.14
C GLU A 77 -8.33 -27.10 24.97
N THR A 78 -8.87 -28.06 24.21
CA THR A 78 -9.79 -27.77 23.11
C THR A 78 -11.10 -27.16 23.63
N ILE A 79 -11.62 -27.67 24.75
CA ILE A 79 -12.82 -27.13 25.43
C ILE A 79 -12.55 -25.72 25.93
N ARG A 80 -11.43 -25.49 26.64
CA ARG A 80 -11.01 -24.16 27.10
C ARG A 80 -10.90 -23.16 25.94
N LYS A 81 -10.33 -23.58 24.81
CA LYS A 81 -10.22 -22.75 23.60
C LYS A 81 -11.60 -22.37 23.05
N LYS A 82 -12.54 -23.32 22.95
CA LYS A 82 -13.92 -23.07 22.48
C LYS A 82 -14.63 -22.04 23.37
N TRP A 83 -14.58 -22.20 24.69
CA TRP A 83 -15.16 -21.23 25.63
C TRP A 83 -14.52 -19.85 25.50
N LYS A 84 -13.20 -19.79 25.31
CA LYS A 84 -12.51 -18.52 25.11
C LYS A 84 -12.96 -17.81 23.83
N ILE A 85 -13.13 -18.56 22.74
CA ILE A 85 -13.65 -18.03 21.48
C ILE A 85 -15.07 -17.51 21.65
N ALA A 86 -15.96 -18.28 22.31
CA ALA A 86 -17.33 -17.87 22.58
C ALA A 86 -17.39 -16.56 23.40
N SER A 87 -16.58 -16.46 24.47
CA SER A 87 -16.45 -15.24 25.28
C SER A 87 -15.97 -14.04 24.45
N LEU A 88 -14.97 -14.23 23.58
CA LEU A 88 -14.48 -13.15 22.70
C LEU A 88 -15.52 -12.70 21.68
N ARG A 89 -16.31 -13.64 21.13
CA ARG A 89 -17.41 -13.32 20.23
C ARG A 89 -18.51 -12.53 20.94
N ALA A 90 -18.86 -12.91 22.17
CA ALA A 90 -19.82 -12.17 23.00
C ALA A 90 -19.34 -10.75 23.32
N GLN A 91 -18.02 -10.53 23.46
CA GLN A 91 -17.41 -9.20 23.58
C GLN A 91 -17.42 -8.39 22.27
N GLY A 92 -17.92 -8.95 21.16
CA GLY A 92 -17.93 -8.31 19.83
C GLY A 92 -16.63 -8.48 19.03
N VAL A 93 -15.69 -9.30 19.49
CA VAL A 93 -14.42 -9.52 18.76
C VAL A 93 -14.64 -10.50 17.61
N LYS A 94 -14.31 -10.07 16.39
CA LYS A 94 -14.37 -10.90 15.17
C LYS A 94 -13.22 -11.91 15.13
N VAL A 95 -13.45 -13.08 15.71
CA VAL A 95 -12.52 -14.23 15.66
C VAL A 95 -12.61 -14.92 14.30
N LYS A 96 -11.46 -15.24 13.70
CA LYS A 96 -11.34 -15.93 12.41
C LYS A 96 -10.62 -17.27 12.62
N ASP A 97 -11.39 -18.31 12.87
CA ASP A 97 -10.94 -19.67 13.20
C ASP A 97 -10.91 -20.62 12.00
N ASP A 98 -11.75 -20.40 10.99
CA ASP A 98 -11.82 -21.29 9.82
C ASP A 98 -10.67 -21.11 8.82
N ILE A 99 -9.81 -22.14 8.74
CA ILE A 99 -8.64 -22.15 7.83
C ILE A 99 -9.09 -22.12 6.36
N SER A 100 -10.15 -22.84 5.99
CA SER A 100 -10.67 -22.87 4.61
C SER A 100 -11.14 -21.49 4.15
N LEU A 101 -11.83 -20.74 5.02
CA LEU A 101 -12.27 -19.38 4.72
C LEU A 101 -11.07 -18.41 4.66
N LEU A 102 -10.06 -18.59 5.52
CA LEU A 102 -8.83 -17.80 5.47
C LEU A 102 -8.07 -18.01 4.15
N LYS A 103 -7.96 -19.25 3.66
CA LYS A 103 -7.38 -19.58 2.34
C LYS A 103 -8.14 -18.88 1.22
N LYS A 104 -9.47 -19.06 1.16
CA LYS A 104 -10.32 -18.40 0.15
C LYS A 104 -10.18 -16.87 0.18
N ALA A 105 -10.11 -16.27 1.36
CA ALA A 105 -9.94 -14.82 1.52
C ALA A 105 -8.54 -14.35 1.07
N ALA A 106 -7.50 -15.11 1.38
CA ALA A 106 -6.15 -14.84 0.90
C ALA A 106 -6.09 -14.91 -0.64
N ASP A 107 -6.69 -15.93 -1.25
CA ASP A 107 -6.72 -16.09 -2.71
C ASP A 107 -7.45 -14.95 -3.41
N LYS A 108 -8.60 -14.52 -2.87
CA LYS A 108 -9.32 -13.33 -3.37
C LYS A 108 -8.42 -12.10 -3.34
N LEU A 109 -7.68 -11.89 -2.25
CA LEU A 109 -6.75 -10.76 -2.13
C LEU A 109 -5.58 -10.87 -3.11
N HIS A 110 -5.03 -12.06 -3.32
CA HIS A 110 -3.99 -12.30 -4.33
C HIS A 110 -4.49 -12.02 -5.75
N LYS A 111 -5.69 -12.52 -6.10
CA LYS A 111 -6.33 -12.24 -7.40
C LYS A 111 -6.54 -10.75 -7.62
N LEU A 112 -7.01 -10.03 -6.60
CA LEU A 112 -7.20 -8.58 -6.67
C LEU A 112 -5.87 -7.83 -6.90
N LYS A 113 -4.82 -8.20 -6.15
CA LYS A 113 -3.48 -7.62 -6.32
C LYS A 113 -2.92 -7.89 -7.73
N ARG A 114 -3.08 -9.11 -8.26
CA ARG A 114 -2.68 -9.46 -9.63
C ARG A 114 -3.43 -8.62 -10.67
N LYS A 115 -4.75 -8.46 -10.53
CA LYS A 115 -5.56 -7.60 -11.42
C LYS A 115 -5.07 -6.15 -11.40
N ARG A 116 -4.82 -5.59 -10.22
CA ARG A 116 -4.28 -4.23 -10.05
C ARG A 116 -2.91 -4.08 -10.68
N ALA A 117 -2.00 -5.03 -10.45
CA ALA A 117 -0.67 -5.03 -11.05
C ALA A 117 -0.73 -5.06 -12.59
N LYS A 118 -1.58 -5.94 -13.17
CA LYS A 118 -1.79 -5.99 -14.63
C LYS A 118 -2.34 -4.67 -15.17
N SER A 119 -3.32 -4.07 -14.50
CA SER A 119 -3.86 -2.76 -14.90
C SER A 119 -2.82 -1.66 -14.82
N TRP A 120 -1.95 -1.67 -13.81
CA TRP A 120 -0.89 -0.67 -13.67
C TRP A 120 0.18 -0.82 -14.75
N LYS A 121 0.61 -2.06 -15.03
CA LYS A 121 1.53 -2.36 -16.13
C LYS A 121 1.00 -1.85 -17.47
N LYS A 122 -0.26 -2.13 -17.80
CA LYS A 122 -0.92 -1.61 -19.01
C LYS A 122 -0.93 -0.07 -19.10
N ARG A 123 -1.12 0.62 -17.96
CA ARG A 123 -1.10 2.09 -17.93
C ARG A 123 0.28 2.64 -18.19
N ILE A 124 1.32 1.99 -17.66
CA ILE A 124 2.71 2.37 -17.91
C ILE A 124 3.04 2.15 -19.40
N GLU A 125 2.73 0.98 -19.94
CA GLU A 125 2.94 0.64 -21.36
C GLU A 125 2.24 1.67 -22.28
N ALA A 126 0.95 1.92 -22.07
CA ALA A 126 0.20 2.91 -22.86
C ALA A 126 0.74 4.34 -22.72
N THR A 127 1.35 4.68 -21.57
CA THR A 127 1.98 5.99 -21.38
C THR A 127 3.28 6.08 -22.17
N GLU A 128 4.06 5.01 -22.19
CA GLU A 128 5.33 4.96 -22.90
C GLU A 128 5.13 4.94 -24.42
N GLU A 129 4.14 4.18 -24.90
CA GLU A 129 3.69 4.21 -26.31
C GLU A 129 3.30 5.63 -26.75
N LYS A 130 2.48 6.33 -25.96
CA LYS A 130 2.09 7.71 -26.26
C LYS A 130 3.28 8.68 -26.30
N LYS A 131 4.31 8.45 -25.48
CA LYS A 131 5.53 9.27 -25.53
C LYS A 131 6.34 8.98 -26.78
N SER A 132 6.52 7.70 -27.12
CA SER A 132 7.29 7.30 -28.30
C SER A 132 6.61 7.78 -29.58
N GLU A 133 5.30 7.63 -29.71
CA GLU A 133 4.52 8.14 -30.85
C GLU A 133 4.68 9.66 -31.03
N LYS A 134 4.57 10.43 -29.94
CA LYS A 134 4.78 11.89 -29.98
C LYS A 134 6.19 12.24 -30.43
N GLN A 135 7.19 11.49 -29.94
CA GLN A 135 8.58 11.73 -30.31
C GLN A 135 8.84 11.38 -31.77
N ILE A 136 8.32 10.26 -32.27
CA ILE A 136 8.40 9.85 -33.69
C ILE A 136 7.75 10.90 -34.58
N LYS A 137 6.56 11.39 -34.20
CA LYS A 137 5.89 12.46 -34.96
C LYS A 137 6.73 13.75 -34.99
N ARG A 138 7.36 14.11 -33.87
CA ARG A 138 8.23 15.29 -33.78
C ARG A 138 9.48 15.14 -34.65
N THR A 139 10.15 13.99 -34.61
CA THR A 139 11.36 13.74 -35.41
C THR A 139 11.03 13.74 -36.90
N ALA A 140 9.92 13.10 -37.31
CA ALA A 140 9.44 13.12 -38.69
C ALA A 140 9.14 14.54 -39.18
N ASN A 141 8.44 15.35 -38.38
CA ASN A 141 8.15 16.75 -38.73
C ASN A 141 9.42 17.61 -38.85
N ILE A 142 10.40 17.41 -37.96
CA ILE A 142 11.69 18.12 -38.03
C ILE A 142 12.45 17.70 -39.30
N HIS A 143 12.46 16.41 -39.63
CA HIS A 143 13.11 15.91 -40.84
C HIS A 143 12.44 16.48 -42.11
N ALA A 144 11.11 16.43 -42.20
CA ALA A 144 10.35 17.04 -43.30
C ALA A 144 10.62 18.55 -43.42
N ARG A 145 10.71 19.29 -42.30
CA ARG A 145 11.08 20.71 -42.33
C ARG A 145 12.50 20.94 -42.85
N ARG A 146 13.46 20.06 -42.51
CA ARG A 146 14.83 20.15 -43.04
C ARG A 146 14.87 19.87 -44.54
N THR A 147 14.21 18.82 -45.03
CA THR A 147 14.20 18.46 -46.45
C THR A 147 13.47 19.50 -47.32
N THR A 148 12.35 20.04 -46.84
CA THR A 148 11.64 21.15 -47.52
C THR A 148 12.48 22.42 -47.58
N ASN A 149 13.19 22.78 -46.50
CA ASN A 149 14.11 23.92 -46.52
C ASN A 149 15.31 23.70 -47.45
N LEU A 150 15.88 22.49 -47.47
CA LEU A 150 16.97 22.12 -48.37
C LEU A 150 16.53 22.19 -49.84
N SER A 151 15.41 21.57 -50.18
CA SER A 151 14.85 21.58 -51.54
C SER A 151 14.51 23.00 -52.01
N LYS A 152 13.91 23.85 -51.15
CA LYS A 152 13.70 25.28 -51.47
C LYS A 152 15.01 26.01 -51.77
N LYS A 153 16.06 25.78 -50.98
CA LYS A 153 17.40 26.36 -51.23
C LYS A 153 18.00 25.87 -52.55
N LEU A 154 17.89 24.56 -52.83
CA LEU A 154 18.38 23.96 -54.08
C LEU A 154 17.62 24.49 -55.30
N ASN A 155 16.29 24.59 -55.22
CA ASN A 155 15.47 25.13 -56.31
C ASN A 155 15.82 26.60 -56.60
N LYS A 156 15.96 27.43 -55.55
CA LYS A 156 16.40 28.83 -55.70
C LYS A 156 17.82 28.97 -56.28
N ALA A 157 18.71 28.01 -56.02
CA ALA A 157 20.04 27.98 -56.63
C ALA A 157 19.96 27.61 -58.12
N ARG A 158 19.14 26.61 -58.48
CA ARG A 158 18.88 26.20 -59.87
C ARG A 158 18.28 27.34 -60.71
N GLU A 159 17.28 28.05 -60.18
CA GLU A 159 16.68 29.23 -60.83
C GLU A 159 17.71 30.34 -61.11
N LYS A 160 18.75 30.44 -60.27
CA LYS A 160 19.87 31.38 -60.44
C LYS A 160 21.00 30.83 -61.33
N GLY A 161 20.82 29.68 -61.97
CA GLY A 161 21.84 29.04 -62.81
C GLY A 161 23.01 28.41 -62.05
N ARG A 162 22.92 28.25 -60.72
CA ARG A 162 23.98 27.64 -59.91
C ARG A 162 23.74 26.13 -59.82
N ILE A 163 24.50 25.35 -60.58
CA ILE A 163 24.41 23.89 -60.60
C ILE A 163 25.33 23.32 -59.50
N PHE A 164 24.76 22.62 -58.53
CA PHE A 164 25.50 21.80 -57.58
C PHE A 164 25.26 20.33 -57.92
N PHE A 165 26.31 19.60 -58.26
CA PHE A 165 26.30 18.13 -58.25
C PHE A 165 26.39 17.71 -56.78
N ALA A 166 25.40 16.98 -56.28
CA ALA A 166 25.51 16.39 -54.94
C ALA A 166 26.60 15.31 -55.02
N SER A 167 27.66 15.43 -54.21
CA SER A 167 28.59 14.33 -53.97
C SER A 167 27.83 13.23 -53.21
N GLU A 168 27.92 12.00 -53.73
CA GLU A 168 27.34 10.78 -53.14
C GLU A 168 27.67 10.60 -51.65
#